data_AF-A0A2I1R5Z4-F1
#
_entry.id   AF-A0A2I1R5Z4-F1
#
_cell.length_a   1.000
_cell.length_b   1.000
_cell.length_c   1.000
_cell.angle_alpha   90.00
_cell.angle_beta   90.00
_cell.angle_gamma   90.00
#
_symmetry.space_group_name_H-M   'P 1'
#
loop_
_entity.id
_entity.type
_entity.pdbx_description
1 polymer ?
#
loop_
_entity_poly.entity_id
_entity_poly.type
_entity_poly.pdbx_seq_one_letter_code
_entity_poly.pdbx_strand_id
1 'polypeptide(L)'
;MTERFAEKHAAREYARDNGVSYRSALGAVRLRRRTDPTPFAEQVLIEAVEGCGIRHWARIDAWNGRDSAVLSDIGGEQYVLTVADLIPVVRSLIDSAAVSEPLDVDSYDADEIIQSMLFGCVIYRHQVRRRPAMVA
;
A
#
# COMPACT_ATOMS: atom_id res chain seq x y z
N MET A 1 -18.02 6.39 9.10
CA MET A 1 -17.16 6.20 10.31
C MET A 1 -15.92 7.05 10.08
N THR A 2 -15.59 8.00 10.95
CA THR A 2 -14.48 8.94 10.68
C THR A 2 -13.16 8.42 11.22
N GLU A 3 -12.04 8.77 10.58
CA GLU A 3 -10.70 8.34 10.97
C GLU A 3 -10.34 8.69 12.42
N ARG A 4 -10.77 9.88 12.88
CA ARG A 4 -10.69 10.30 14.28
C ARG A 4 -11.44 9.38 15.25
N PHE A 5 -12.49 8.69 14.79
CA PHE A 5 -13.23 7.74 15.61
C PHE A 5 -12.46 6.43 15.76
N ALA A 6 -11.89 5.91 14.67
CA ALA A 6 -11.06 4.70 14.67
C ALA A 6 -9.79 4.88 15.52
N GLU A 7 -9.09 6.03 15.37
CA GLU A 7 -7.90 6.34 16.18
C GLU A 7 -8.24 6.44 17.67
N LYS A 8 -9.34 7.12 18.04
CA LYS A 8 -9.80 7.20 19.43
C LYS A 8 -10.15 5.84 20.00
N HIS A 9 -10.80 4.97 19.21
CA HIS A 9 -11.16 3.63 19.63
C HIS A 9 -9.90 2.79 19.89
N ALA A 10 -8.97 2.74 18.93
CA ALA A 10 -7.71 2.01 19.05
C ALA A 10 -6.84 2.53 20.21
N ALA A 11 -6.80 3.85 20.45
CA ALA A 11 -6.07 4.42 21.57
C ALA A 11 -6.70 4.08 22.93
N ARG A 12 -8.04 3.99 23.00
CA ARG A 12 -8.75 3.57 24.23
C ARG A 12 -8.54 2.08 24.52
N GLU A 13 -8.57 1.25 23.49
CA GLU A 13 -8.28 -0.17 23.59
C GLU A 13 -6.84 -0.41 24.05
N TYR A 14 -5.86 0.21 23.38
CA TYR A 14 -4.45 0.11 23.75
C TYR A 14 -4.18 0.60 25.18
N ALA A 15 -4.81 1.70 25.60
CA ALA A 15 -4.70 2.22 26.97
C ALA A 15 -5.22 1.21 28.01
N ARG A 16 -6.34 0.54 27.72
CA ARG A 16 -6.93 -0.48 28.58
C ARG A 16 -6.01 -1.70 28.68
N ASP A 17 -5.52 -2.19 27.56
CA ASP A 17 -4.75 -3.43 27.50
C ASP A 17 -3.34 -3.30 28.10
N ASN A 18 -2.77 -2.09 28.07
CA ASN A 18 -1.40 -1.84 28.52
C ASN A 18 -1.33 -1.01 29.82
N GLY A 19 -2.47 -0.63 30.39
CA GLY A 19 -2.52 0.18 31.62
C GLY A 19 -1.87 1.56 31.51
N VAL A 20 -1.80 2.13 30.31
CA VAL A 20 -1.14 3.41 30.04
C VAL A 20 -2.13 4.57 29.90
N SER A 21 -1.64 5.80 30.07
CA SER A 21 -2.46 6.99 29.82
C SER A 21 -2.95 7.04 28.38
N TYR A 22 -4.15 7.60 28.15
CA TYR A 22 -4.71 7.79 26.81
C TYR A 22 -3.76 8.57 25.88
N ARG A 23 -3.02 9.57 26.40
CA ARG A 23 -2.04 10.35 25.61
C ARG A 23 -0.85 9.50 25.16
N SER A 24 -0.37 8.63 26.04
CA SER A 24 0.70 7.67 25.73
C SER A 24 0.22 6.62 24.72
N ALA A 25 -0.99 6.10 24.90
CA ALA A 25 -1.62 5.17 23.97
C ALA A 25 -1.82 5.80 22.58
N LEU A 26 -2.22 7.08 22.50
CA LEU A 26 -2.35 7.80 21.24
C LEU A 26 -1.01 7.90 20.51
N GLY A 27 0.06 8.23 21.25
CA GLY A 27 1.43 8.23 20.71
C GLY A 27 1.85 6.86 20.19
N ALA A 28 1.56 5.80 20.92
CA ALA A 28 1.88 4.42 20.52
C ALA A 28 1.07 3.97 19.29
N VAL A 29 -0.22 4.27 19.22
CA VAL A 29 -1.07 3.96 18.07
C VAL A 29 -0.61 4.72 16.82
N ARG A 30 -0.26 6.00 16.95
CA ARG A 30 0.32 6.80 15.86
C ARG A 30 1.66 6.26 15.39
N LEU A 31 2.54 5.92 16.33
CA LEU A 31 3.85 5.35 16.02
C LEU A 31 3.68 4.00 15.30
N ARG A 32 2.79 3.13 15.79
CA ARG A 32 2.51 1.82 15.20
C ARG A 32 1.93 1.95 13.78
N ARG A 33 1.00 2.88 13.55
CA ARG A 33 0.49 3.21 12.20
C ARG A 33 1.60 3.69 11.26
N ARG A 34 2.54 4.51 11.74
CA ARG A 34 3.73 4.90 10.94
C ARG A 34 4.69 3.74 10.68
N THR A 35 4.76 2.78 11.59
CA THR A 35 5.74 1.68 11.50
C THR A 35 5.25 0.55 10.59
N ASP A 36 3.93 0.38 10.50
CA ASP A 36 3.26 -0.63 9.69
C ASP A 36 2.79 -0.05 8.34
N PRO A 37 3.51 -0.31 7.24
CA PRO A 37 3.14 0.16 5.90
C PRO A 37 2.00 -0.67 5.27
N THR A 38 1.56 -1.75 5.92
CA THR A 38 0.58 -2.68 5.33
C THR A 38 -0.74 -2.00 4.94
N PRO A 39 -1.37 -1.16 5.80
CA PRO A 39 -2.62 -0.49 5.43
C PRO A 39 -2.47 0.48 4.25
N PHE A 40 -1.29 1.11 4.12
CA PHE A 40 -0.99 1.97 2.98
C PHE A 40 -0.84 1.15 1.69
N ALA A 41 -0.13 0.02 1.77
CA ALA A 41 0.06 -0.88 0.63
C ALA A 41 -1.26 -1.56 0.18
N GLU A 42 -2.13 -1.94 1.12
CA GLU A 42 -3.49 -2.40 0.82
C GLU A 42 -4.28 -1.30 0.07
N GLN A 43 -4.25 -0.07 0.58
CA GLN A 43 -4.97 1.05 -0.03
C GLN A 43 -4.46 1.39 -1.44
N VAL A 44 -3.14 1.41 -1.66
CA VAL A 44 -2.55 1.57 -3.00
C VAL A 44 -3.09 0.52 -3.97
N LEU A 45 -3.15 -0.75 -3.56
CA LEU A 45 -3.60 -1.81 -4.44
C LEU A 45 -5.11 -1.71 -4.76
N ILE A 46 -5.92 -1.32 -3.77
CA ILE A 46 -7.36 -1.08 -3.95
C ILE A 46 -7.57 0.09 -4.93
N GLU A 47 -6.92 1.24 -4.71
CA GLU A 47 -7.10 2.42 -5.58
C GLU A 47 -6.58 2.20 -7.00
N ALA A 48 -5.51 1.42 -7.16
CA ALA A 48 -5.03 1.04 -8.48
C ALA A 48 -6.08 0.22 -9.26
N VAL A 49 -6.69 -0.78 -8.62
CA VAL A 49 -7.57 -1.77 -9.28
C VAL A 49 -9.03 -1.28 -9.38
N GLU A 50 -9.56 -0.78 -8.26
CA GLU A 50 -10.96 -0.37 -8.11
C GLU A 50 -11.14 1.12 -8.39
N GLY A 51 -10.23 1.96 -7.91
CA GLY A 51 -10.13 3.39 -8.27
C GLY A 51 -9.71 3.64 -9.72
N CYS A 52 -9.48 2.57 -10.49
CA CYS A 52 -9.13 2.58 -11.91
C CYS A 52 -7.76 3.18 -12.24
N GLY A 53 -6.87 3.38 -11.25
CA GLY A 53 -5.54 3.97 -11.44
C GLY A 53 -4.75 3.32 -12.57
N ILE A 54 -4.75 1.99 -12.67
CA ILE A 54 -3.93 1.28 -13.67
C ILE A 54 -4.70 0.78 -14.90
N ARG A 55 -6.02 0.97 -14.96
CA ARG A 55 -6.86 0.40 -16.04
C ARG A 55 -6.60 0.99 -17.42
N HIS A 56 -5.96 2.15 -17.49
CA HIS A 56 -5.66 2.82 -18.76
C HIS A 56 -4.48 2.19 -19.51
N TRP A 57 -3.65 1.37 -18.84
CA TRP A 57 -2.48 0.72 -19.43
C TRP A 57 -2.29 -0.75 -19.03
N ALA A 58 -3.06 -1.26 -18.06
CA ALA A 58 -3.05 -2.66 -17.68
C ALA A 58 -4.47 -3.24 -17.64
N ARG A 59 -4.58 -4.50 -18.05
CA ARG A 59 -5.78 -5.31 -17.88
C ARG A 59 -5.68 -6.06 -16.57
N ILE A 60 -6.71 -6.00 -15.74
CA ILE A 60 -6.80 -6.79 -14.50
C ILE A 60 -7.37 -8.17 -14.84
N ASP A 61 -6.55 -9.21 -14.67
CA ASP A 61 -6.93 -10.60 -14.93
C ASP A 61 -7.60 -11.26 -13.72
N ALA A 62 -7.10 -10.96 -12.51
CA ALA A 62 -7.65 -11.46 -11.26
C ALA A 62 -7.46 -10.42 -10.14
N TRP A 63 -8.46 -10.30 -9.27
CA TRP A 63 -8.41 -9.44 -8.08
C TRP A 63 -9.16 -10.11 -6.94
N ASN A 64 -8.54 -10.17 -5.76
CA ASN A 64 -9.14 -10.82 -4.59
C ASN A 64 -9.86 -9.84 -3.64
N GLY A 65 -9.94 -8.55 -3.99
CA GLY A 65 -10.60 -7.53 -3.18
C GLY A 65 -9.73 -6.93 -2.08
N ARG A 66 -8.46 -7.34 -1.94
CA ARG A 66 -7.65 -6.89 -0.80
C ARG A 66 -6.14 -6.81 -1.03
N ASP A 67 -5.49 -7.95 -1.25
CA ASP A 67 -4.03 -8.05 -1.04
C ASP A 67 -3.25 -8.62 -2.24
N SER A 68 -3.94 -9.08 -3.28
CA SER A 68 -3.31 -9.64 -4.46
C SER A 68 -4.11 -9.40 -5.74
N ALA A 69 -3.42 -8.94 -6.78
CA ALA A 69 -3.95 -8.79 -8.13
C ALA A 69 -3.04 -9.48 -9.15
N VAL A 70 -3.64 -9.98 -10.24
CA VAL A 70 -2.93 -10.40 -11.45
C VAL A 70 -3.28 -9.42 -12.55
N LEU A 71 -2.28 -8.88 -13.23
CA LEU A 71 -2.46 -7.94 -14.32
C LEU A 71 -1.61 -8.31 -15.53
N SER A 72 -2.12 -7.98 -16.72
CA SER A 72 -1.40 -8.00 -17.99
C SER A 72 -1.13 -6.56 -18.44
N ASP A 73 0.11 -6.24 -18.82
CA ASP A 73 0.43 -4.95 -19.42
C ASP A 73 0.04 -4.88 -20.93
N ILE A 74 0.27 -3.73 -21.57
CA ILE A 74 0.02 -3.55 -23.02
C ILE A 74 0.89 -4.49 -23.88
N GLY A 75 2.08 -4.86 -23.40
CA GLY A 75 3.00 -5.80 -24.05
C GLY A 75 2.57 -7.27 -23.94
N GLY A 76 1.54 -7.57 -23.13
CA GLY A 76 1.07 -8.92 -22.85
C GLY A 76 1.85 -9.63 -21.73
N GLU A 77 2.76 -8.94 -21.05
CA GLU A 77 3.48 -9.50 -19.90
C GLU A 77 2.55 -9.54 -18.68
N GLN A 78 2.57 -10.66 -17.96
CA GLN A 78 1.73 -10.90 -16.79
C GLN A 78 2.50 -10.80 -15.48
N TYR A 79 1.87 -10.12 -14.52
CA TYR A 79 2.44 -9.79 -13.22
C TYR A 79 1.48 -10.16 -12.10
N VAL A 80 2.00 -10.78 -11.05
CA VAL A 80 1.31 -10.95 -9.77
C VAL A 80 1.78 -9.85 -8.82
N LEU A 81 0.88 -8.94 -8.48
CA LEU A 81 1.10 -7.90 -7.49
C LEU A 81 0.54 -8.33 -6.15
N THR A 82 1.35 -8.22 -5.11
CA THR A 82 0.92 -8.42 -3.72
C THR A 82 1.21 -7.20 -2.87
N VAL A 83 0.48 -7.05 -1.77
CA VAL A 83 0.77 -6.04 -0.73
C VAL A 83 2.22 -6.11 -0.25
N ALA A 84 2.80 -7.31 -0.18
CA ALA A 84 4.18 -7.50 0.24
C ALA A 84 5.21 -6.88 -0.73
N ASP A 85 4.89 -6.80 -2.02
CA ASP A 85 5.72 -6.17 -3.04
C ASP A 85 5.68 -4.64 -2.93
N LEU A 86 4.54 -4.09 -2.49
CA LEU A 86 4.33 -2.65 -2.32
C LEU A 86 4.93 -2.10 -1.02
N ILE A 87 5.05 -2.93 0.02
CA ILE A 87 5.56 -2.51 1.35
C ILE A 87 6.89 -1.74 1.27
N PRO A 88 7.93 -2.17 0.54
CA PRO A 88 9.19 -1.44 0.46
C PRO A 88 9.07 -0.06 -0.20
N VAL A 89 8.23 0.05 -1.24
CA VAL A 89 8.01 1.31 -1.98
C VAL A 89 7.26 2.30 -1.10
N VAL A 90 6.17 1.84 -0.51
CA VAL A 90 5.31 2.63 0.37
C VAL A 90 6.05 3.06 1.64
N ARG A 91 6.90 2.20 2.21
CA ARG A 91 7.75 2.56 3.36
C ARG A 91 8.66 3.75 3.03
N SER A 92 9.25 3.79 1.83
CA SER A 92 10.07 4.93 1.41
C SER A 92 9.28 6.25 1.33
N LEU A 93 7.99 6.19 0.97
CA LEU A 93 7.11 7.35 0.90
C LEU A 93 6.63 7.82 2.28
N ILE A 94 6.39 6.88 3.20
CA ILE A 94 6.09 7.18 4.60
C ILE A 94 7.31 7.83 5.27
N ASP A 95 8.51 7.28 5.05
CA ASP A 95 9.75 7.78 5.65
C ASP A 95 10.13 9.18 5.12
N SER A 96 9.79 9.50 3.87
CA SER A 96 9.97 10.85 3.28
C SER A 96 8.86 11.84 3.66
N ALA A 97 7.83 11.40 4.40
CA ALA A 97 6.61 12.15 4.70
C ALA A 97 5.83 12.61 3.47
N ALA A 98 5.98 11.93 2.32
CA ALA A 98 5.18 12.17 1.13
C ALA A 98 3.72 11.71 1.30
N VAL A 99 3.50 10.67 2.10
CA VAL A 99 2.16 10.16 2.44
C VAL A 99 2.05 10.06 3.96
N SER A 100 0.96 10.61 4.53
CA SER A 100 0.80 10.71 5.98
C SER A 100 -0.23 9.72 6.52
N GLU A 101 -1.30 9.49 5.78
CA GLU A 101 -2.40 8.58 6.10
C GLU A 101 -2.72 7.70 4.87
N PRO A 102 -3.14 6.43 5.04
CA PRO A 102 -3.44 5.55 3.91
C PRO A 102 -4.45 6.16 2.93
N LEU A 103 -5.46 6.87 3.45
CA LEU A 103 -6.50 7.52 2.67
C LEU A 103 -6.03 8.74 1.88
N ASP A 104 -4.78 9.18 2.07
CA ASP A 104 -4.18 10.21 1.21
C ASP A 104 -3.85 9.65 -0.17
N VAL A 105 -3.75 8.33 -0.33
CA VAL A 105 -3.47 7.69 -1.62
C VAL A 105 -4.74 7.68 -2.45
N ASP A 106 -4.70 8.36 -3.59
CA ASP A 106 -5.76 8.30 -4.60
C ASP A 106 -5.36 7.41 -5.80
N SER A 107 -6.25 7.31 -6.78
CA SER A 107 -6.02 6.51 -7.99
C SER A 107 -4.82 6.97 -8.83
N TYR A 108 -4.47 8.27 -8.78
CA TYR A 108 -3.33 8.81 -9.51
C TYR A 108 -2.01 8.42 -8.82
N ASP A 109 -1.93 8.60 -7.50
CA ASP A 109 -0.77 8.18 -6.72
C ASP A 109 -0.55 6.66 -6.82
N ALA A 110 -1.64 5.90 -6.74
CA ALA A 110 -1.61 4.44 -6.88
C ALA A 110 -1.09 3.99 -8.26
N ASP A 111 -1.48 4.69 -9.32
CA ASP A 111 -0.96 4.46 -10.67
C ASP A 111 0.55 4.70 -10.75
N GLU A 112 1.00 5.87 -10.29
CA GLU A 112 2.43 6.25 -10.33
C GLU A 112 3.30 5.27 -9.52
N ILE A 113 2.83 4.84 -8.35
CA ILE A 113 3.53 3.86 -7.52
C ILE A 113 3.66 2.52 -8.24
N ILE A 114 2.58 2.00 -8.82
CA ILE A 114 2.60 0.70 -9.50
C ILE A 114 3.43 0.75 -10.78
N GLN A 115 3.30 1.82 -11.59
CA GLN A 115 4.12 2.00 -12.78
C GLN A 115 5.61 2.10 -12.43
N SER A 116 5.96 2.91 -11.42
CA SER A 116 7.35 3.06 -10.97
C SER A 116 7.92 1.74 -10.47
N MET A 117 7.12 0.96 -9.74
CA MET A 117 7.52 -0.37 -9.30
C MET A 117 7.74 -1.32 -10.48
N LEU A 118 6.78 -1.44 -11.40
CA LEU A 118 6.83 -2.42 -12.49
C LEU A 118 7.84 -2.05 -13.58
N PHE A 119 7.80 -0.82 -14.10
CA PHE A 119 8.71 -0.37 -15.16
C PHE A 119 10.10 -0.04 -14.62
N GLY A 120 10.20 0.44 -13.38
CA GLY A 120 11.48 0.50 -12.68
C GLY A 120 12.12 -0.88 -12.56
N CYS A 121 11.33 -1.94 -12.31
CA CYS A 121 11.83 -3.31 -12.35
C CYS A 121 12.24 -3.79 -13.75
N VAL A 122 11.61 -3.30 -14.82
CA VAL A 122 11.98 -3.65 -16.21
C VAL A 122 13.29 -2.97 -16.62
N ILE A 123 13.42 -1.67 -16.34
CA ILE A 123 14.61 -0.88 -16.73
C ILE A 123 15.80 -1.23 -15.83
N TYR A 124 15.59 -1.41 -14.54
CA TYR A 124 16.65 -1.68 -13.55
C TYR A 124 16.66 -3.14 -13.08
N ARG A 125 16.36 -4.11 -13.97
CA ARG A 125 16.26 -5.56 -13.65
C ARG A 125 17.39 -6.11 -12.77
N HIS A 126 18.61 -5.59 -12.90
CA HIS A 126 19.78 -6.05 -12.14
C HIS A 126 19.93 -5.43 -10.73
N GLN A 127 19.18 -4.37 -10.42
CA GLN A 127 19.31 -3.61 -9.17
C GLN A 127 18.18 -3.90 -8.17
N VAL A 128 17.11 -4.57 -8.61
CA VAL A 128 15.95 -4.86 -7.76
C VAL A 128 16.14 -6.17 -6.99
N ARG A 129 16.15 -6.09 -5.65
CA ARG A 129 16.35 -7.25 -4.74
C ARG A 129 15.09 -8.11 -4.52
N ARG A 130 13.88 -7.58 -4.74
CA ARG A 130 12.60 -8.31 -4.64
C ARG A 130 11.68 -7.87 -5.77
N ARG A 131 11.18 -8.82 -6.57
CA ARG A 131 10.36 -8.56 -7.76
C ARG A 131 8.97 -9.18 -7.57
N PRO A 132 7.91 -8.54 -8.08
CA PRO A 132 6.65 -9.22 -8.36
C PRO A 132 6.87 -10.47 -9.20
N ALA A 133 6.13 -11.54 -8.91
CA ALA A 133 6.25 -12.78 -9.68
C ALA A 133 5.71 -12.57 -11.10
N MET A 134 6.46 -13.01 -12.12
CA MET A 134 5.95 -13.12 -13.48
C MET A 134 5.24 -14.46 -13.66
N VAL A 135 4.13 -14.45 -14.39
CA VAL A 135 3.48 -15.70 -14.84
C VAL A 135 4.26 -16.21 -16.06
N ALA A 136 4.60 -17.50 -16.06
CA ALA A 136 5.33 -18.18 -17.15
C ALA A 136 4.39 -18.76 -18.21
#